data_AF-A0A0H1B9A1-F1
#
_entry.id   AF-A0A0H1B9A1-F1
#
_cell.length_a   1.000
_cell.length_b   1.000
_cell.length_c   1.000
_cell.angle_alpha   90.00
_cell.angle_beta   90.00
_cell.angle_gamma   90.00
#
_symmetry.space_group_name_H-M   'P 1'
#
loop_
_entity.id
_entity.type
_entity.pdbx_description
1 polymer ?
#
loop_
_entity_poly.entity_id
_entity_poly.type
_entity_poly.pdbx_seq_one_letter_code
_entity_poly.pdbx_strand_id
1 'polypeptide(L)'
;MPLRDYARLIHSPSLSWGTVLTISTDHTDLHDLVEISKITNLVALDITAPFPIKSTAIPDDDVPMTKLTDRVVRSWSELAVSGEAFNNLRVLMLHLQADVTLRIFSYLDQFPSLETLIVVGCPQLADDSAKNVGQQHGWSTRRVDATNRTIYECYTNYITSANASDSSKALDIRSLPLLDFSLGAPDAKDYKKKHKSVSFHRQIQNSNAGLLNRKRATEREIIGPANNSVKRQRSKVVSKTQKSMNTMAGLLAEFERFATPPFESLRKRHGFPN
;
A
#
# COMPACT_ATOMS: atom_id res chain seq x y z
N MET A 1 22.36 20.90 -2.58
CA MET A 1 21.81 20.53 -3.89
C MET A 1 20.36 20.12 -3.67
N PRO A 2 19.39 20.62 -4.44
CA PRO A 2 18.00 20.16 -4.36
C PRO A 2 17.91 18.65 -4.59
N LEU A 3 17.05 17.93 -3.84
CA LEU A 3 16.92 16.49 -4.01
C LEU A 3 16.51 16.11 -5.42
N ARG A 4 15.69 16.93 -6.09
CA ARG A 4 15.33 16.73 -7.50
C ARG A 4 16.55 16.59 -8.42
N ASP A 5 17.59 17.40 -8.21
CA ASP A 5 18.81 17.32 -9.01
C ASP A 5 19.64 16.09 -8.63
N TYR A 6 19.63 15.73 -7.34
CA TYR A 6 20.25 14.49 -6.86
C TYR A 6 19.57 13.24 -7.44
N ALA A 7 18.24 13.21 -7.48
CA ALA A 7 17.44 12.13 -8.03
C ALA A 7 17.81 11.85 -9.50
N ARG A 8 18.08 12.89 -10.28
CA ARG A 8 18.54 12.76 -11.67
C ARG A 8 19.91 12.08 -11.81
N LEU A 9 20.80 12.26 -10.84
CA LEU A 9 22.14 11.65 -10.85
C LEU A 9 22.09 10.16 -10.52
N ILE A 10 21.16 9.75 -9.66
CA ILE A 10 21.03 8.36 -9.20
C ILE A 10 20.06 7.53 -10.06
N HIS A 11 19.33 8.19 -10.95
CA HIS A 11 18.36 7.57 -11.86
C HIS A 11 19.04 6.92 -13.06
N SER A 12 18.75 5.63 -13.26
CA SER A 12 19.15 4.85 -14.43
C SER A 12 17.90 4.35 -15.16
N PRO A 13 17.38 5.09 -16.16
CA PRO A 13 16.22 4.65 -16.93
C PRO A 13 16.45 3.32 -17.66
N SER A 14 17.70 3.05 -18.06
CA SER A 14 18.13 1.81 -18.70
C SER A 14 18.32 0.64 -17.74
N LEU A 15 18.08 0.84 -16.43
CA LEU A 15 18.26 -0.16 -15.38
C LEU A 15 19.66 -0.79 -15.41
N SER A 16 20.70 0.03 -15.62
CA SER A 16 22.09 -0.46 -15.68
C SER A 16 22.68 -0.76 -14.30
N TRP A 17 22.08 -0.23 -13.23
CA TRP A 17 22.40 -0.52 -11.83
C TRP A 17 21.14 -0.38 -10.98
N GLY A 18 21.11 -1.04 -9.83
CA GLY A 18 20.12 -0.83 -8.77
C GLY A 18 20.57 0.27 -7.80
N THR A 19 19.67 1.20 -7.49
CA THR A 19 19.91 2.28 -6.53
C THR A 19 19.42 1.84 -5.15
N VAL A 20 20.32 1.90 -4.17
CA VAL A 20 20.03 1.82 -2.74
C VAL A 20 20.11 3.24 -2.21
N LEU A 21 19.03 3.75 -1.60
CA LEU A 21 18.95 5.13 -1.15
C LEU A 21 18.59 5.22 0.33
N THR A 22 19.38 5.97 1.08
CA THR A 22 19.10 6.35 2.47
C THR A 22 18.85 7.85 2.55
N ILE A 23 17.73 8.28 3.13
CA ILE A 23 17.37 9.69 3.26
C ILE A 23 16.92 10.04 4.68
N SER A 24 17.25 11.25 5.14
CA SER A 24 16.57 11.87 6.29
C SER A 24 15.47 12.83 5.82
N THR A 25 14.37 12.88 6.55
CA THR A 25 13.30 13.85 6.30
C THR A 25 13.60 15.25 6.86
N ASP A 26 14.77 15.45 7.48
CA ASP A 26 15.28 16.77 7.90
C ASP A 26 15.53 17.74 6.73
N HIS A 27 15.82 17.19 5.56
CA HIS A 27 16.24 17.93 4.37
C HIS A 27 15.38 17.60 3.14
N THR A 28 14.21 17.01 3.37
CA THR A 28 13.36 16.46 2.33
C THR A 28 11.96 17.03 2.51
N ASP A 29 11.42 17.70 1.50
CA ASP A 29 10.02 18.14 1.51
C ASP A 29 9.05 17.04 1.01
N LEU A 30 7.76 17.35 0.96
CA LEU A 30 6.76 16.39 0.48
C LEU A 30 6.92 16.07 -1.01
N HIS A 31 7.26 17.08 -1.81
CA HIS A 31 7.41 16.93 -3.25
C HIS A 31 8.62 16.03 -3.56
N ASP A 32 9.70 16.25 -2.83
CA ASP A 32 10.91 15.46 -2.81
C ASP A 32 10.66 13.96 -2.52
N LEU A 33 9.85 13.64 -1.51
CA LEU A 33 9.42 12.27 -1.22
C LEU A 33 8.63 11.62 -2.37
N VAL A 34 7.81 12.41 -3.07
CA VAL A 34 7.06 11.94 -4.25
C VAL A 34 7.99 11.74 -5.45
N GLU A 35 8.96 12.63 -5.68
CA GLU A 35 9.91 12.50 -6.79
C GLU A 35 10.83 11.29 -6.65
N ILE A 36 11.29 10.96 -5.42
CA ILE A 36 12.07 9.72 -5.18
C ILE A 36 11.32 8.48 -5.68
N SER A 37 9.99 8.46 -5.52
CA SER A 37 9.19 7.31 -5.91
C SER A 37 9.26 6.99 -7.41
N LYS A 38 9.58 8.00 -8.24
CA LYS A 38 9.68 7.89 -9.69
C LYS A 38 11.03 7.36 -10.19
N ILE A 39 12.00 7.17 -9.30
CA ILE A 39 13.33 6.62 -9.66
C ILE A 39 13.15 5.15 -10.05
N THR A 40 13.21 4.87 -11.34
CA THR A 40 12.84 3.56 -11.90
C THR A 40 13.78 2.44 -11.45
N ASN A 41 15.05 2.74 -11.19
CA ASN A 41 16.04 1.78 -10.75
C ASN A 41 16.21 1.71 -9.22
N LEU A 42 15.34 2.34 -8.44
CA LEU A 42 15.38 2.28 -6.99
C LEU A 42 14.93 0.90 -6.50
N VAL A 43 15.82 0.18 -5.80
CA VAL A 43 15.58 -1.20 -5.33
C VAL A 43 15.45 -1.29 -3.80
N ALA A 44 16.01 -0.32 -3.09
CA ALA A 44 15.93 -0.24 -1.64
C ALA A 44 15.88 1.21 -1.17
N LEU A 45 14.98 1.52 -0.24
CA LEU A 45 14.78 2.86 0.30
C LEU A 45 14.73 2.83 1.83
N ASP A 46 15.61 3.59 2.47
CA ASP A 46 15.66 3.82 3.91
C ASP A 46 15.28 5.28 4.20
N ILE A 47 14.25 5.48 5.02
CA ILE A 47 13.74 6.80 5.40
C ILE A 47 13.78 6.97 6.90
N THR A 48 14.58 7.93 7.34
CA THR A 48 14.69 8.30 8.75
C THR A 48 14.03 9.63 9.04
N ALA A 49 13.11 9.64 10.01
CA ALA A 49 12.58 10.88 10.56
C ALA A 49 13.58 11.50 11.56
N PRO A 50 13.60 12.84 11.69
CA PRO A 50 14.34 13.54 12.73
C PRO A 50 14.11 12.91 14.10
N PHE A 51 15.18 12.78 14.87
CA PHE A 51 14.99 12.57 16.29
C PHE A 51 14.33 13.82 16.89
N PRO A 52 13.34 13.70 17.78
CA PRO A 52 12.91 14.83 18.58
C PRO A 52 14.07 15.20 19.52
N ILE A 53 15.01 16.01 19.02
CA ILE A 53 15.98 16.69 19.86
C ILE A 53 15.14 17.56 20.79
N LYS A 54 15.29 17.38 22.10
CA LYS A 54 14.79 18.35 23.08
C LYS A 54 15.56 19.65 22.82
N SER A 55 15.07 20.48 21.90
CA SER A 55 15.70 21.75 21.61
C SER A 55 15.49 22.66 22.82
N THR A 56 16.56 22.93 23.54
CA THR A 56 16.71 24.10 24.43
C THR A 56 17.16 25.34 23.65
N ALA A 57 17.14 25.33 22.33
CA ALA A 57 17.59 26.43 21.48
C ALA A 57 16.45 27.01 20.65
N ILE A 58 16.17 28.29 20.94
CA ILE A 58 15.59 29.38 20.16
C ILE A 58 14.77 28.98 18.90
N PRO A 59 13.50 29.42 18.80
CA PRO A 59 12.69 29.24 17.61
C PRO A 59 13.16 30.23 16.56
N ASP A 60 14.09 29.82 15.70
CA ASP A 60 14.39 30.58 14.50
C ASP A 60 14.48 29.60 13.32
N ASP A 61 13.73 29.96 12.28
CA ASP A 61 13.35 29.20 11.08
C ASP A 61 12.43 27.97 11.28
N ASP A 62 11.12 28.24 11.24
CA ASP A 62 10.04 27.30 10.94
C ASP A 62 10.18 26.74 9.51
N VAL A 63 11.25 25.99 9.23
CA VAL A 63 11.26 25.10 8.06
C VAL A 63 10.33 23.94 8.41
N PRO A 64 9.22 23.72 7.68
CA PRO A 64 8.32 22.62 7.97
C PRO A 64 9.08 21.31 7.82
N MET A 65 9.44 20.67 8.93
CA MET A 65 9.94 19.30 8.93
C MET A 65 8.86 18.42 8.31
N THR A 66 9.07 17.99 7.07
CA THR A 66 8.12 17.12 6.41
C THR A 66 8.26 15.75 7.03
N LYS A 67 7.18 15.24 7.63
CA LYS A 67 7.16 13.88 8.18
C LYS A 67 6.57 12.94 7.14
N LEU A 68 7.08 11.71 7.08
CA LEU A 68 6.41 10.67 6.33
C LEU A 68 5.10 10.33 7.07
N THR A 69 3.98 10.50 6.36
CA THR A 69 2.64 10.20 6.89
C THR A 69 1.94 9.21 5.98
N ASP A 70 0.85 8.62 6.47
CA ASP A 70 -0.04 7.77 5.67
C ASP A 70 -0.49 8.44 4.36
N ARG A 71 -0.58 9.77 4.31
CA ARG A 71 -0.96 10.49 3.07
C ARG A 71 0.10 10.34 1.99
N VAL A 72 1.38 10.43 2.36
CA VAL A 72 2.49 10.27 1.40
C VAL A 72 2.51 8.84 0.87
N VAL A 73 2.39 7.86 1.76
CA VAL A 73 2.41 6.45 1.37
C VAL A 73 1.19 6.09 0.52
N ARG A 74 0.02 6.70 0.81
CA ARG A 74 -1.15 6.61 -0.05
C ARG A 74 -0.88 7.17 -1.44
N SER A 75 -0.31 8.37 -1.56
CA SER A 75 0.04 8.95 -2.86
C SER A 75 1.00 8.05 -3.64
N TRP A 76 2.00 7.48 -2.97
CA TRP A 76 2.89 6.49 -3.58
C TRP A 76 2.13 5.24 -4.05
N SER A 77 1.16 4.75 -3.28
CA SER A 77 0.34 3.60 -3.71
C SER A 77 -0.52 3.91 -4.92
N GLU A 78 -1.09 5.12 -5.00
CA GLU A 78 -1.89 5.56 -6.15
C GLU A 78 -1.03 5.66 -7.42
N LEU A 79 0.21 6.15 -7.30
CA LEU A 79 1.19 6.16 -8.39
C LEU A 79 1.73 4.76 -8.73
N ALA A 80 1.85 3.87 -7.75
CA ALA A 80 2.29 2.49 -7.99
C ALA A 80 1.23 1.73 -8.81
N VAL A 81 -0.06 1.99 -8.57
CA VAL A 81 -1.16 1.44 -9.39
C VAL A 81 -1.04 1.85 -10.86
N SER A 82 -0.62 3.09 -11.15
CA SER A 82 -0.37 3.54 -12.52
C SER A 82 1.00 3.11 -13.08
N GLY A 83 1.82 2.41 -12.29
CA GLY A 83 3.17 2.01 -12.69
C GLY A 83 4.16 3.18 -12.73
N GLU A 84 3.86 4.28 -12.04
CA GLU A 84 4.67 5.50 -12.01
C GLU A 84 5.56 5.61 -10.76
N ALA A 85 5.32 4.79 -9.74
CA ALA A 85 6.10 4.78 -8.50
C ALA A 85 6.57 3.39 -8.09
N PHE A 86 7.82 3.32 -7.62
CA PHE A 86 8.40 2.16 -6.93
C PHE A 86 8.24 0.82 -7.64
N ASN A 87 8.29 0.82 -8.98
CA ASN A 87 8.14 -0.39 -9.79
C ASN A 87 9.12 -1.51 -9.41
N ASN A 88 10.31 -1.12 -8.92
CA ASN A 88 11.42 -2.04 -8.64
C ASN A 88 11.87 -2.02 -7.17
N LEU A 89 11.14 -1.31 -6.29
CA LEU A 89 11.45 -1.24 -4.87
C LEU A 89 11.17 -2.59 -4.21
N ARG A 90 12.19 -3.21 -3.61
CA ARG A 90 12.08 -4.53 -2.94
C ARG A 90 12.18 -4.44 -1.43
N VAL A 91 12.95 -3.48 -0.92
CA VAL A 91 13.14 -3.27 0.53
C VAL A 91 12.79 -1.83 0.89
N LEU A 92 11.87 -1.67 1.83
CA LEU A 92 11.56 -0.38 2.45
C LEU A 92 11.94 -0.43 3.92
N MET A 93 12.75 0.50 4.39
CA MET A 93 13.15 0.65 5.78
C MET A 93 12.65 1.98 6.32
N LEU A 94 11.93 1.94 7.44
CA LEU A 94 11.31 3.10 8.08
C LEU A 94 11.83 3.26 9.50
N HIS A 95 12.44 4.41 9.77
CA HIS A 95 12.97 4.77 11.08
C HIS A 95 12.17 5.90 11.70
N LEU A 96 11.75 5.71 12.96
CA LEU A 96 11.16 6.74 13.82
C LEU A 96 9.89 7.41 13.25
N GLN A 97 9.17 6.71 12.37
CA GLN A 97 7.95 7.22 11.76
C GLN A 97 6.76 7.07 12.71
N ALA A 98 6.44 8.13 13.46
CA ALA A 98 5.34 8.12 14.43
C ALA A 98 3.95 8.28 13.78
N ASP A 99 3.90 8.96 12.64
CA ASP A 99 2.66 9.35 11.93
C ASP A 99 2.26 8.34 10.82
N VAL A 100 2.99 7.23 10.71
CA VAL A 100 2.64 6.10 9.84
C VAL A 100 1.88 5.08 10.68
N THR A 101 0.68 4.72 10.22
CA THR A 101 -0.22 3.82 10.94
C THR A 101 -0.30 2.45 10.28
N LEU A 102 -1.07 1.54 10.87
CA LEU A 102 -1.38 0.22 10.31
C LEU A 102 -1.98 0.27 8.88
N ARG A 103 -2.52 1.42 8.45
CA ARG A 103 -3.03 1.62 7.09
C ARG A 103 -1.95 1.42 6.02
N ILE A 104 -0.68 1.57 6.38
CA ILE A 104 0.44 1.36 5.47
C ILE A 104 0.36 0.03 4.75
N PHE A 105 -0.04 -1.05 5.41
CA PHE A 105 -0.11 -2.38 4.79
C PHE A 105 -1.05 -2.40 3.57
N SER A 106 -2.19 -1.72 3.64
CA SER A 106 -3.13 -1.60 2.50
C SER A 106 -2.57 -0.82 1.32
N TYR A 107 -1.70 0.16 1.57
CA TYR A 107 -1.04 0.94 0.54
C TYR A 107 0.12 0.16 -0.09
N LEU A 108 0.90 -0.57 0.72
CA LEU A 108 2.01 -1.38 0.26
C LEU A 108 1.57 -2.58 -0.60
N ASP A 109 0.31 -3.00 -0.52
CA ASP A 109 -0.27 -3.99 -1.45
C ASP A 109 -0.17 -3.56 -2.91
N GLN A 110 -0.14 -2.25 -3.19
CA GLN A 110 -0.04 -1.74 -4.56
C GLN A 110 1.40 -1.72 -5.09
N PHE A 111 2.39 -2.03 -4.26
CA PHE A 111 3.80 -1.96 -4.65
C PHE A 111 4.21 -3.28 -5.30
N PRO A 112 4.46 -3.31 -6.63
CA PRO A 112 4.53 -4.56 -7.38
C PRO A 112 5.73 -5.43 -7.00
N SER A 113 6.86 -4.79 -6.64
CA SER A 113 8.13 -5.46 -6.36
C SER A 113 8.51 -5.51 -4.88
N LEU A 114 7.68 -4.98 -3.99
CA LEU A 114 8.05 -4.87 -2.57
C LEU A 114 7.93 -6.21 -1.85
N GLU A 115 9.03 -6.66 -1.25
CA GLU A 115 9.16 -7.96 -0.60
C GLU A 115 9.38 -7.83 0.91
N THR A 116 10.08 -6.78 1.32
CA THR A 116 10.52 -6.60 2.71
C THR A 116 10.22 -5.18 3.20
N LEU A 117 9.53 -5.09 4.34
CA LEU A 117 9.37 -3.86 5.11
C LEU A 117 10.10 -4.05 6.45
N ILE A 118 11.03 -3.14 6.76
CA ILE A 118 11.75 -3.09 8.03
C ILE A 118 11.33 -1.83 8.76
N VAL A 119 10.89 -1.98 10.01
CA VAL A 119 10.48 -0.87 10.85
C VAL A 119 11.32 -0.83 12.11
N VAL A 120 11.88 0.34 12.39
CA VAL A 120 12.74 0.59 13.55
C VAL A 120 12.19 1.78 14.33
N GLY A 121 11.79 1.54 15.58
CA GLY A 121 11.29 2.63 16.44
C GLY A 121 9.98 3.29 15.96
N CYS A 122 9.18 2.59 15.16
CA CYS A 122 7.85 3.05 14.72
C CYS A 122 6.78 2.46 15.66
N PRO A 123 6.20 3.23 16.60
CA PRO A 123 5.41 2.69 17.71
C PRO A 123 4.17 1.92 17.25
N GLN A 124 3.50 2.39 16.19
CA GLN A 124 2.29 1.76 15.66
C GLN A 124 2.56 0.52 14.80
N LEU A 125 3.82 0.27 14.43
CA LEU A 125 4.22 -0.81 13.52
C LEU A 125 5.08 -1.88 14.21
N ALA A 126 5.31 -1.74 15.52
CA ALA A 126 6.20 -2.60 16.30
C ALA A 126 5.48 -3.54 17.29
N ASP A 127 4.15 -3.48 17.37
CA ASP A 127 3.34 -4.28 18.28
C ASP A 127 2.67 -5.50 17.60
N ASP A 128 1.94 -6.29 18.39
CA ASP A 128 1.24 -7.48 17.87
C ASP A 128 0.06 -7.12 16.95
N SER A 129 -0.48 -5.90 17.05
CA SER A 129 -1.53 -5.44 16.14
C SER A 129 -0.99 -5.29 14.72
N ALA A 130 0.23 -4.74 14.58
CA ALA A 130 0.92 -4.64 13.30
C ALA A 130 1.20 -6.00 12.68
N LYS A 131 1.56 -6.99 13.49
CA LYS A 131 1.72 -8.38 13.03
C LYS A 131 0.41 -8.94 12.49
N ASN A 132 -0.69 -8.79 13.21
CA ASN A 132 -2.00 -9.32 12.80
C ASN A 132 -2.52 -8.66 11.52
N VAL A 133 -2.44 -7.32 11.43
CA VAL A 133 -2.84 -6.60 10.21
C VAL A 133 -1.92 -6.95 9.05
N GLY A 134 -0.60 -6.98 9.27
CA GLY A 134 0.35 -7.41 8.25
C GLY A 134 0.02 -8.79 7.68
N GLN A 135 -0.31 -9.76 8.54
CA GLN A 135 -0.71 -11.10 8.10
C GLN A 135 -1.98 -11.11 7.24
N GLN A 136 -2.97 -10.26 7.53
CA GLN A 136 -4.16 -10.10 6.69
C GLN A 136 -3.82 -9.59 5.28
N HIS A 137 -2.74 -8.82 5.17
CA HIS A 137 -2.17 -8.31 3.92
C HIS A 137 -1.06 -9.22 3.34
N GLY A 138 -0.95 -10.48 3.81
CA GLY A 138 0.00 -11.47 3.28
C GLY A 138 1.44 -11.32 3.77
N TRP A 139 1.69 -10.47 4.77
CA TRP A 139 3.01 -10.30 5.36
C TRP A 139 3.28 -11.31 6.48
N SER A 140 4.47 -11.88 6.47
CA SER A 140 5.02 -12.71 7.53
C SER A 140 6.04 -11.91 8.34
N THR A 141 5.86 -11.85 9.65
CA THR A 141 6.80 -11.18 10.54
C THR A 141 7.94 -12.09 10.96
N ARG A 142 9.17 -11.58 10.89
CA ARG A 142 10.33 -12.14 11.58
C ARG A 142 10.87 -11.07 12.52
N ARG A 143 11.20 -11.45 13.76
CA ARG A 143 12.02 -10.57 14.60
C ARG A 143 13.45 -10.69 14.09
N VAL A 144 13.99 -9.58 13.62
CA VAL A 144 15.40 -9.47 13.23
C VAL A 144 15.98 -8.28 13.96
N ASP A 145 17.20 -8.42 14.46
CA ASP A 145 18.05 -7.30 14.86
C ASP A 145 18.53 -6.55 13.60
N ALA A 146 17.58 -5.89 12.93
CA ALA A 146 17.83 -5.03 11.79
C ALA A 146 18.40 -3.69 12.23
N THR A 147 18.35 -3.39 13.53
CA THR A 147 18.98 -2.22 14.13
C THR A 147 20.41 -2.10 13.64
N ASN A 148 21.26 -3.12 13.73
CA ASN A 148 22.68 -2.97 13.38
C ASN A 148 23.02 -3.06 11.89
N ARG A 149 22.04 -3.28 11.00
CA ARG A 149 22.31 -3.47 9.57
C ARG A 149 22.09 -2.20 8.77
N THR A 150 22.79 -2.07 7.65
CA THR A 150 22.43 -1.05 6.63
C THR A 150 21.33 -1.61 5.73
N ILE A 151 20.60 -0.73 5.03
CA ILE A 151 19.61 -1.21 4.07
C ILE A 151 20.27 -1.97 2.91
N TYR A 152 21.51 -1.62 2.53
CA TYR A 152 22.31 -2.38 1.57
C TYR A 152 22.54 -3.83 2.03
N GLU A 153 22.95 -4.03 3.28
CA GLU A 153 23.11 -5.36 3.88
C GLU A 153 21.77 -6.11 3.95
N CYS A 154 20.67 -5.41 4.23
CA CYS A 154 19.35 -6.03 4.23
C CYS A 154 18.97 -6.51 2.83
N TYR A 155 19.13 -5.67 1.81
CA TYR A 155 18.83 -6.04 0.42
C TYR A 155 19.62 -7.27 -0.03
N THR A 156 20.94 -7.25 0.14
CA THR A 156 21.82 -8.36 -0.22
C THR A 156 21.46 -9.65 0.52
N ASN A 157 21.17 -9.57 1.82
CA ASN A 157 20.81 -10.74 2.63
C ASN A 157 19.43 -11.31 2.32
N TYR A 158 18.43 -10.48 2.01
CA TYR A 158 17.05 -10.96 1.83
C TYR A 158 16.68 -11.24 0.37
N ILE A 159 17.23 -10.46 -0.56
CA ILE A 159 16.83 -10.48 -1.96
C ILE A 159 17.83 -11.28 -2.79
N THR A 160 19.12 -10.95 -2.68
CA THR A 160 20.16 -11.58 -3.51
C THR A 160 20.43 -13.03 -3.07
N SER A 161 20.35 -13.33 -1.78
CA SER A 161 20.58 -14.69 -1.27
C SER A 161 19.46 -15.68 -1.61
N ALA A 162 18.24 -15.21 -1.86
CA ALA A 162 17.06 -16.05 -1.97
C ALA A 162 16.92 -16.76 -3.33
N ASN A 163 17.68 -16.38 -4.36
CA ASN A 163 17.38 -16.78 -5.76
C ASN A 163 18.60 -17.27 -6.56
N ALA A 164 19.61 -17.88 -5.92
CA ALA A 164 20.73 -18.47 -6.65
C ALA A 164 20.35 -19.68 -7.55
N SER A 165 19.07 -20.07 -7.68
CA SER A 165 18.65 -21.27 -8.42
C SER A 165 18.01 -21.06 -9.80
N ASP A 166 17.45 -19.89 -10.13
CA ASP A 166 16.53 -19.80 -11.28
C ASP A 166 17.08 -18.92 -12.41
N SER A 167 17.71 -19.59 -13.38
CA SER A 167 18.28 -19.01 -14.59
C SER A 167 17.22 -18.69 -15.65
N SER A 168 16.50 -17.57 -15.49
CA SER A 168 15.71 -17.00 -16.59
C SER A 168 16.46 -15.83 -17.25
N LYS A 169 16.49 -15.82 -18.59
CA LYS A 169 17.32 -14.92 -19.45
C LYS A 169 16.88 -13.45 -19.48
N ALA A 170 15.98 -13.02 -18.60
CA ALA A 170 15.69 -11.59 -18.44
C ALA A 170 16.78 -10.97 -17.54
N LEU A 171 17.17 -9.72 -17.80
CA LEU A 171 17.96 -8.92 -16.85
C LEU A 171 17.16 -8.83 -15.55
N ASP A 172 17.43 -9.75 -14.62
CA ASP A 172 16.82 -9.72 -13.31
C ASP A 172 17.43 -8.53 -12.57
N ILE A 173 16.59 -7.59 -12.16
CA ILE A 173 16.99 -6.43 -11.35
C ILE A 173 17.74 -6.85 -10.09
N ARG A 174 17.50 -8.07 -9.59
CA ARG A 174 18.23 -8.65 -8.46
C ARG A 174 19.71 -8.94 -8.74
N SER A 175 20.09 -9.04 -10.01
CA SER A 175 21.46 -9.31 -10.47
C SER A 175 22.24 -8.05 -10.88
N LEU A 176 21.59 -6.88 -10.87
CA LEU A 176 22.23 -5.62 -11.24
C LEU A 176 23.30 -5.22 -10.21
N PRO A 177 24.38 -4.54 -10.65
CA PRO A 177 25.30 -3.90 -9.72
C PRO A 177 24.52 -2.89 -8.86
N LEU A 178 24.83 -2.86 -7.58
CA LEU A 178 24.17 -1.97 -6.62
C LEU A 178 25.04 -0.74 -6.35
N LEU A 179 24.43 0.44 -6.42
CA LEU A 179 25.05 1.70 -6.01
C LEU A 179 24.31 2.24 -4.78
N ASP A 180 25.07 2.54 -3.72
CA ASP A 180 24.56 3.04 -2.45
C ASP A 180 24.70 4.56 -2.36
N PHE A 181 23.62 5.22 -1.99
CA PHE A 181 23.47 6.66 -1.95
C PHE A 181 22.85 7.08 -0.61
N SER A 182 23.37 8.15 -0.03
CA SER A 182 22.91 8.65 1.27
C SER A 182 22.77 10.16 1.24
N LEU A 183 21.63 10.66 1.71
CA LEU A 183 21.34 12.08 1.85
C LEU A 183 20.84 12.38 3.27
N GLY A 184 21.71 13.00 4.07
CA GLY A 184 21.35 13.41 5.43
C GLY A 184 21.12 12.24 6.39
N ALA A 185 21.55 11.01 6.06
CA ALA A 185 21.37 9.87 6.95
C ALA A 185 22.05 10.15 8.31
N PRO A 186 21.31 10.10 9.43
CA PRO A 186 21.91 10.30 10.75
C PRO A 186 22.88 9.15 11.08
N ASP A 187 23.88 9.42 11.92
CA ASP A 187 24.80 8.36 12.39
C ASP A 187 23.97 7.28 13.07
N ALA A 188 23.93 6.12 12.40
CA ALA A 188 23.27 4.90 12.78
C ALA A 188 23.42 4.55 14.28
N LYS A 189 24.55 4.92 14.90
CA LYS A 189 24.90 4.51 16.26
C LYS A 189 23.92 4.98 17.35
N ASP A 190 23.21 6.09 17.16
CA ASP A 190 22.44 6.72 18.25
C ASP A 190 21.04 6.13 18.45
N TYR A 191 20.34 5.71 17.39
CA TYR A 191 18.99 5.14 17.50
C TYR A 191 18.97 3.60 17.50
N LYS A 192 19.99 2.94 16.94
CA LYS A 192 20.06 1.47 16.80
C LYS A 192 20.13 0.72 18.13
N LYS A 193 20.60 1.37 19.20
CA LYS A 193 20.71 0.74 20.53
C LYS A 193 19.42 0.79 21.35
N LYS A 194 18.47 1.67 21.01
CA LYS A 194 17.32 1.98 21.89
C LYS A 194 15.99 1.40 21.40
N HIS A 195 15.86 1.18 20.10
CA HIS A 195 14.57 0.84 19.49
C HIS A 195 14.55 -0.60 18.98
N LYS A 196 13.44 -1.30 19.23
CA LYS A 196 13.19 -2.63 18.66
C LYS A 196 12.96 -2.48 17.15
N SER A 197 13.42 -3.48 16.39
CA SER A 197 13.12 -3.62 14.97
C SER A 197 12.20 -4.81 14.71
N VAL A 198 11.30 -4.64 13.74
CA VAL A 198 10.43 -5.69 13.22
C VAL A 198 10.59 -5.73 11.71
N SER A 199 10.71 -6.92 11.12
CA SER A 199 10.72 -7.09 9.68
C SER A 199 9.54 -7.91 9.22
N PHE A 200 8.87 -7.39 8.21
CA PHE A 200 7.75 -7.98 7.50
C PHE A 200 8.25 -8.42 6.14
N HIS A 201 7.94 -9.66 5.76
CA HIS A 201 8.32 -10.21 4.46
C HIS A 201 7.10 -10.79 3.79
N ARG A 202 6.99 -10.64 2.48
CA ARG A 202 5.98 -11.32 1.68
C ARG A 202 6.61 -11.92 0.44
N GLN A 203 6.05 -13.03 -0.02
CA GLN A 203 6.42 -13.57 -1.32
C GLN A 203 5.63 -12.83 -2.40
N ILE A 204 6.32 -12.32 -3.40
CA ILE A 204 5.67 -11.84 -4.61
C ILE A 204 5.32 -13.06 -5.44
N GLN A 205 4.04 -13.42 -5.41
CA GLN A 205 3.51 -14.33 -6.42
C GLN A 205 3.42 -13.51 -7.70
N ASN A 206 4.24 -13.85 -8.70
CA ASN A 206 4.13 -13.30 -10.05
C ASN A 206 2.75 -13.69 -10.63
N SER A 207 1.72 -12.95 -10.25
CA SER A 207 0.33 -13.19 -10.66
C SER A 207 0.03 -12.40 -11.93
N ASN A 208 0.70 -12.77 -13.01
CA ASN A 208 0.12 -12.60 -14.34
C ASN A 208 -1.01 -13.63 -14.52
N ALA A 209 -2.08 -13.52 -13.73
CA ALA A 209 -3.38 -14.17 -13.95
C ALA A 209 -4.39 -13.74 -12.87
N GLY A 210 -5.18 -12.70 -13.18
CA GLY A 210 -6.57 -12.63 -12.74
C GLY A 210 -6.84 -12.21 -11.29
N LEU A 211 -6.81 -10.90 -11.01
CA LEU A 211 -7.63 -10.30 -9.95
C LEU A 211 -8.76 -9.47 -10.57
N LEU A 212 -9.63 -10.15 -11.31
CA LEU A 212 -11.03 -9.78 -11.41
C LEU A 212 -11.81 -10.83 -10.61
N ASN A 213 -12.58 -10.36 -9.64
CA ASN A 213 -13.52 -11.10 -8.79
C ASN A 213 -12.96 -11.82 -7.56
N ARG A 214 -12.69 -11.07 -6.50
CA ARG A 214 -12.94 -11.58 -5.14
C ARG A 214 -14.33 -11.13 -4.68
N LYS A 215 -15.37 -11.75 -5.26
CA LYS A 215 -16.73 -11.68 -4.69
C LYS A 215 -16.75 -12.49 -3.40
N ARG A 216 -17.27 -11.88 -2.33
CA ARG A 216 -17.49 -12.49 -1.01
C ARG A 216 -18.19 -13.85 -1.15
N ALA A 217 -17.56 -14.90 -0.66
CA ALA A 217 -18.22 -16.19 -0.46
C ALA A 217 -18.97 -16.13 0.86
N THR A 218 -20.30 -16.14 0.76
CA THR A 218 -21.23 -16.30 1.86
C THR A 218 -21.11 -17.72 2.43
N GLU A 219 -20.96 -17.76 3.74
CA GLU A 219 -21.06 -18.90 4.65
C GLU A 219 -22.26 -19.81 4.29
N ARG A 220 -22.03 -21.11 4.09
CA ARG A 220 -23.08 -22.12 4.14
C ARG A 220 -22.68 -23.22 5.10
N GLU A 221 -23.59 -23.41 6.03
CA GLU A 221 -23.59 -24.34 7.16
C GLU A 221 -23.38 -25.79 6.72
N ILE A 222 -22.64 -26.51 7.58
CA ILE A 222 -22.45 -27.96 7.54
C ILE A 222 -23.71 -28.62 8.13
N ILE A 223 -24.42 -29.42 7.34
CA ILE A 223 -25.47 -30.32 7.83
C ILE A 223 -24.89 -31.75 7.92
N GLY A 224 -24.88 -32.30 9.14
CA GLY A 224 -24.67 -33.73 9.42
C GLY A 224 -25.94 -34.57 9.20
N PRO A 225 -25.86 -35.92 9.26
CA PRO A 225 -26.93 -36.79 8.79
C PRO A 225 -28.02 -37.10 9.84
N ALA A 226 -29.24 -37.18 9.29
CA ALA A 226 -30.57 -37.59 9.75
C ALA A 226 -30.75 -38.52 10.96
N ASN A 227 -31.89 -38.33 11.68
CA ASN A 227 -32.85 -39.40 11.96
C ASN A 227 -34.28 -38.90 12.30
N ASN A 228 -35.24 -39.37 11.50
CA ASN A 228 -36.68 -39.64 11.65
C ASN A 228 -37.48 -39.07 12.85
N SER A 229 -38.61 -38.40 12.59
CA SER A 229 -39.94 -39.04 12.56
C SER A 229 -41.15 -38.06 12.59
N VAL A 230 -42.19 -38.45 11.84
CA VAL A 230 -43.65 -38.22 12.04
C VAL A 230 -44.34 -36.88 11.64
N LYS A 231 -45.43 -37.08 10.86
CA LYS A 231 -46.72 -36.34 10.69
C LYS A 231 -46.92 -35.34 9.53
N ARG A 232 -47.65 -35.88 8.53
CA ARG A 232 -48.65 -35.29 7.62
C ARG A 232 -49.04 -33.81 7.84
N GLN A 233 -49.01 -33.03 6.76
CA GLN A 233 -50.21 -32.34 6.25
C GLN A 233 -50.07 -31.95 4.76
N ARG A 234 -51.18 -32.05 4.03
CA ARG A 234 -51.35 -31.83 2.58
C ARG A 234 -51.52 -30.34 2.24
N SER A 235 -51.36 -30.05 0.94
CA SER A 235 -51.76 -28.86 0.16
C SER A 235 -50.62 -27.83 -0.01
N LYS A 236 -50.32 -27.24 -1.17
CA LYS A 236 -50.95 -27.16 -2.50
C LYS A 236 -49.84 -26.91 -3.54
N VAL A 237 -49.99 -27.47 -4.74
CA VAL A 237 -49.20 -27.11 -5.93
C VAL A 237 -49.71 -25.76 -6.45
N VAL A 238 -48.82 -24.79 -6.62
CA VAL A 238 -49.00 -23.63 -7.53
C VAL A 238 -47.70 -23.42 -8.31
N SER A 239 -47.90 -23.06 -9.57
CA SER A 239 -47.04 -23.19 -10.72
C SER A 239 -45.98 -22.09 -10.91
N LYS A 240 -44.85 -22.53 -11.46
CA LYS A 240 -44.05 -21.97 -12.56
C LYS A 240 -43.57 -20.49 -12.54
N THR A 241 -42.30 -20.41 -12.94
CA THR A 241 -41.63 -19.38 -13.76
C THR A 241 -41.12 -18.10 -13.08
N GLN A 242 -39.79 -18.01 -12.98
CA GLN A 242 -39.05 -16.75 -13.14
C GLN A 242 -37.65 -17.08 -13.70
N LYS A 243 -37.55 -17.34 -15.02
CA LYS A 243 -37.08 -16.38 -16.04
C LYS A 243 -35.87 -15.55 -15.59
N SER A 244 -34.71 -16.08 -15.99
CA SER A 244 -33.44 -15.39 -16.28
C SER A 244 -33.63 -13.93 -16.69
N MET A 245 -33.10 -13.01 -15.88
CA MET A 245 -32.95 -11.59 -16.21
C MET A 245 -31.54 -11.36 -16.79
N ASN A 246 -31.32 -11.82 -18.02
CA ASN A 246 -30.09 -11.55 -18.78
C ASN A 246 -30.40 -10.73 -20.05
N THR A 247 -31.25 -9.71 -19.96
CA THR A 247 -31.47 -8.80 -21.10
C THR A 247 -31.50 -7.35 -20.67
N MET A 248 -30.62 -6.58 -21.33
CA MET A 248 -30.39 -5.14 -21.21
C MET A 248 -31.68 -4.30 -21.35
N ALA A 249 -32.72 -4.86 -21.98
CA ALA A 249 -34.06 -4.27 -22.06
C ALA A 249 -34.75 -4.11 -20.69
N GLY A 250 -34.45 -4.97 -19.71
CA GLY A 250 -35.02 -4.87 -18.36
C GLY A 250 -34.47 -3.71 -17.53
N LEU A 251 -33.22 -3.30 -17.79
CA LEU A 251 -32.58 -2.16 -17.11
C LEU A 251 -33.05 -0.82 -17.68
N LEU A 252 -33.35 -0.76 -18.98
CA LEU A 252 -33.83 0.46 -19.64
C LEU A 252 -35.26 0.84 -19.21
N ALA A 253 -36.12 -0.15 -18.94
CA ALA A 253 -37.49 0.08 -18.47
C ALA A 253 -37.56 0.68 -17.04
N GLU A 254 -36.47 0.60 -16.25
CA GLU A 254 -36.42 1.16 -14.90
C GLU A 254 -36.01 2.64 -14.90
N PHE A 255 -35.23 3.09 -15.89
CA PHE A 255 -34.82 4.49 -16.03
C PHE A 255 -35.96 5.41 -16.50
N GLU A 256 -36.92 4.89 -17.29
CA GLU A 256 -38.09 5.66 -17.72
C GLU A 256 -39.09 5.96 -16.58
N ARG A 257 -38.97 5.28 -15.43
CA ARG A 257 -39.85 5.52 -14.27
C ARG A 257 -39.48 6.74 -13.43
N PHE A 258 -38.31 7.35 -13.65
CA PHE A 258 -37.84 8.49 -12.87
C PHE A 258 -37.94 9.86 -13.58
N ALA A 259 -38.53 9.90 -14.78
CA ALA A 259 -38.61 11.10 -15.60
C ALA A 259 -40.05 11.59 -15.84
N THR A 260 -40.77 11.95 -14.77
CA THR A 260 -41.97 12.80 -14.88
C THR A 260 -42.19 13.61 -13.60
N PRO A 261 -42.12 14.95 -13.63
CA PRO A 261 -42.70 15.78 -12.58
C PRO A 261 -44.21 15.97 -12.83
N PRO A 262 -45.05 16.09 -11.78
CA PRO A 262 -46.47 16.34 -11.96
C PRO A 262 -46.71 17.83 -12.22
N PHE A 263 -47.10 18.17 -13.44
CA PHE A 263 -47.83 19.40 -13.73
C PHE A 263 -49.32 19.06 -13.72
N GLU A 264 -50.04 19.45 -12.68
CA GLU A 264 -51.50 19.48 -12.72
C GLU A 264 -51.99 20.91 -12.46
N SER A 265 -52.63 21.43 -13.49
CA SER A 265 -53.22 22.74 -13.62
C SER A 265 -54.56 22.84 -12.87
N LEU A 266 -54.80 23.94 -12.16
CA LEU A 266 -56.15 24.35 -11.78
C LEU A 266 -56.41 25.80 -12.22
N ARG A 267 -57.42 25.94 -13.08
CA ARG A 267 -57.88 27.17 -13.75
C ARG A 267 -58.74 28.05 -12.84
N LYS A 268 -58.54 29.37 -13.00
CA LYS A 268 -59.53 30.50 -13.05
C LYS A 268 -60.38 30.82 -11.81
N ARG A 269 -60.27 32.09 -11.35
CA ARG A 269 -61.29 33.18 -11.44
C ARG A 269 -60.75 34.43 -10.69
N HIS A 270 -60.48 35.53 -11.41
CA HIS A 270 -61.29 36.77 -11.50
C HIS A 270 -61.12 37.76 -10.33
N GLY A 271 -60.77 39.01 -10.67
CA GLY A 271 -61.16 40.20 -9.89
C GLY A 271 -60.05 41.19 -9.56
N PHE A 272 -59.67 42.04 -10.52
CA PHE A 272 -59.29 43.45 -10.23
C PHE A 272 -60.60 44.21 -9.90
N PRO A 273 -60.61 45.26 -9.05
CA PRO A 273 -60.07 46.56 -9.50
C PRO A 273 -59.49 47.52 -8.42
N ASN A 274 -58.78 48.51 -8.97
CA ASN A 274 -58.47 49.88 -8.52
C ASN A 274 -57.79 50.12 -7.16
#